data_AF-A0A3B4C5N1-F1
#
_entry.id   AF-A0A3B4C5N1-F1
#
_cell.length_a   1.000
_cell.length_b   1.000
_cell.length_c   1.000
_cell.angle_alpha   90.00
_cell.angle_beta   90.00
_cell.angle_gamma   90.00
#
_symmetry.space_group_name_H-M   'P 1'
#
loop_
_entity.id
_entity.type
_entity.pdbx_description
1 polymer ?
#
loop_
_entity_poly.entity_id
_entity_poly.type
_entity_poly.pdbx_seq_one_letter_code
_entity_poly.pdbx_strand_id
1 'polypeptide(L)'
;MGGCVFITYEVITLDQAVTIDTQAILQEKQKSYIYLTPVTKKEHETLGLTYKARKELHKAARKFIEFSSRVLHHPLDERLSHLDADPHECSLWLLLKKTQSTIWTERLQAVQDLAQNHYWQDYQYRTAAQAIDHRTAIGLARTPQVDLRFFLPPPALPEVEDFLIEDGLRQLLASLPQSEVDQCVQYFTSLALRESSQSLASQRGGLWCFGGNGLPYAQSLTTIPSEKVESFCLQALVQHSKVLSHCDHIVANGGLHLLQRVYQLRRDSQKIQRNIVRIIGNLALNESLHTAIVQSGWVSVLAEMVQSPHIMQASHAARALANLDRDAEVQKYQDGVYILNPHCRTNQPIKADVLFVHGLLGAAFKTWRQKDCELTEDEESAGVQEDYTECWPKSWLASDCPNLRILSVEYDTHLSDWRAKCPAENQRKSLAYRSGELLKKLKAAGVGDRPVIWVAHSMGGLLVKKMLLDATKDPELSPLVKNTKGVLFYSVPHYGTFMAEYSVNVRYLLFPSIEVKELCRDSPALRDLNENFISIAKDQEFKVLSFAETQPTSIGPMIKILVVPGQSAGSFSKVIPSLRNTNLIF
;
A
#
# COMPACT_ATOMS: atom_id res chain seq x y z
N MET A 1 14.29 10.51 -40.93
CA MET A 1 14.20 11.92 -41.34
C MET A 1 13.03 12.50 -40.57
N GLY A 2 13.25 13.24 -39.49
CA GLY A 2 13.69 14.62 -39.52
C GLY A 2 12.56 15.44 -38.89
N GLY A 3 12.53 15.49 -37.56
CA GLY A 3 11.41 16.01 -36.76
C GLY A 3 11.14 17.50 -36.92
N CYS A 4 11.96 18.24 -37.67
CA CYS A 4 11.77 19.68 -37.86
C CYS A 4 10.73 20.02 -38.96
N VAL A 5 10.55 19.14 -39.97
CA VAL A 5 9.50 19.33 -41.01
C VAL A 5 8.11 18.90 -40.51
N PHE A 6 8.05 17.94 -39.57
CA PHE A 6 6.78 17.51 -38.97
C PHE A 6 6.16 18.60 -38.08
N ILE A 7 6.99 19.30 -37.29
CA ILE A 7 6.52 20.42 -36.44
C ILE A 7 6.02 21.59 -37.30
N THR A 8 6.68 21.92 -38.41
CA THR A 8 6.26 23.04 -39.26
C THR A 8 5.00 22.74 -40.07
N TYR A 9 4.81 21.50 -40.55
CA TYR A 9 3.61 21.16 -41.33
C TYR A 9 2.37 20.88 -40.44
N GLU A 10 2.56 20.32 -39.24
CA GLU A 10 1.47 20.13 -38.27
C GLU A 10 1.05 21.46 -37.61
N VAL A 11 1.96 22.42 -37.37
CA VAL A 11 1.60 23.75 -36.84
C VAL A 11 0.74 24.55 -37.83
N ILE A 12 1.01 24.47 -39.14
CA ILE A 12 0.21 25.15 -40.17
C ILE A 12 -1.21 24.56 -40.28
N THR A 13 -1.37 23.27 -39.97
CA THR A 13 -2.70 22.61 -39.94
C THR A 13 -3.41 22.76 -38.59
N LEU A 14 -2.67 22.91 -37.48
CA LEU A 14 -3.21 23.26 -36.16
C LEU A 14 -3.71 24.72 -36.10
N ASP A 15 -3.03 25.65 -36.77
CA ASP A 15 -3.44 27.07 -36.87
C ASP A 15 -4.84 27.23 -37.48
N GLN A 16 -5.23 26.31 -38.37
CA GLN A 16 -6.56 26.30 -38.98
C GLN A 16 -7.65 25.66 -38.08
N ALA A 17 -7.27 24.98 -37.00
CA ALA A 17 -8.19 24.18 -36.17
C ALA A 17 -8.21 24.58 -34.67
N VAL A 18 -7.23 25.34 -34.19
CA VAL A 18 -7.09 25.71 -32.77
C VAL A 18 -6.84 27.22 -32.66
N THR A 19 -7.72 27.93 -31.95
CA THR A 19 -7.46 29.32 -31.55
C THR A 19 -6.37 29.32 -30.47
N ILE A 20 -5.13 29.58 -30.87
CA ILE A 20 -3.98 29.66 -29.96
C ILE A 20 -3.95 31.07 -29.35
N ASP A 21 -3.87 31.15 -28.03
CA ASP A 21 -3.73 32.43 -27.32
C ASP A 21 -2.32 33.01 -27.55
N THR A 22 -2.25 33.99 -28.45
CA THR A 22 -1.02 34.70 -28.80
C THR A 22 -0.43 35.52 -27.65
N GLN A 23 -1.17 35.81 -26.58
CA GLN A 23 -0.61 36.51 -25.41
C GLN A 23 0.34 35.62 -24.59
N ALA A 24 0.05 34.32 -24.47
CA ALA A 24 0.93 33.36 -23.82
C ALA A 24 2.28 33.23 -24.55
N ILE A 25 2.25 33.25 -25.89
CA ILE A 25 3.45 33.21 -26.75
C ILE A 25 4.29 34.49 -26.59
N LEU A 26 3.64 35.65 -26.44
CA LEU A 26 4.32 36.94 -26.25
C LEU A 26 4.92 37.09 -24.84
N GLN A 27 4.33 36.47 -23.81
CA GLN A 27 4.92 36.43 -22.47
C GLN A 27 6.11 35.46 -22.39
N GLU A 28 6.07 34.35 -23.13
CA GLU A 28 7.12 33.31 -23.15
C GLU A 28 8.23 33.59 -24.18
N LYS A 29 8.24 34.76 -24.84
CA LYS A 29 9.06 35.10 -26.03
C LYS A 29 10.59 35.01 -25.86
N GLN A 30 11.09 34.76 -24.65
CA GLN A 30 12.52 34.56 -24.34
C GLN A 30 12.86 33.10 -23.98
N LYS A 31 11.91 32.17 -24.05
CA LYS A 31 12.14 30.74 -23.77
C LYS A 31 12.20 29.95 -25.07
N SER A 32 13.11 28.98 -25.14
CA SER A 32 13.38 28.15 -26.34
C SER A 32 12.27 27.15 -26.68
N TYR A 33 11.12 27.20 -25.99
CA TYR A 33 10.00 26.27 -26.13
C TYR A 33 8.67 26.97 -25.79
N ILE A 34 7.60 26.60 -26.51
CA ILE A 34 6.23 27.09 -26.26
C ILE A 34 5.41 25.95 -25.66
N TYR A 35 4.77 26.19 -24.52
CA TYR A 35 3.90 25.23 -23.86
C TYR A 35 2.46 25.34 -24.39
N LEU A 36 1.88 24.23 -24.87
CA LEU A 36 0.45 24.14 -25.13
C LEU A 36 -0.24 23.49 -23.94
N THR A 37 -0.89 24.32 -23.11
CA THR A 37 -1.77 23.84 -22.05
C THR A 37 -3.07 23.36 -22.70
N PRO A 38 -3.48 22.09 -22.57
CA PRO A 38 -4.79 21.66 -23.08
C PRO A 38 -5.88 22.32 -22.24
N VAL A 39 -6.52 23.35 -22.79
CA VAL A 39 -7.72 23.94 -22.23
C VAL A 39 -8.90 23.11 -22.70
N THR A 40 -9.59 22.43 -21.79
CA THR A 40 -10.85 21.75 -22.06
C THR A 40 -11.93 22.79 -22.35
N LYS A 41 -12.14 23.12 -23.64
CA LYS A 41 -13.39 23.77 -24.05
C LYS A 41 -14.53 22.77 -23.92
N LYS A 42 -15.62 23.21 -23.28
CA LYS A 42 -16.85 22.44 -23.02
C LYS A 42 -17.25 21.59 -24.23
N GLU A 43 -17.48 20.31 -23.97
CA GLU A 43 -17.89 19.30 -24.93
C GLU A 43 -19.23 19.65 -25.55
N HIS A 44 -19.22 20.16 -26.78
CA HIS A 44 -20.25 19.94 -27.80
C HIS A 44 -19.62 20.40 -29.12
N GLU A 45 -18.93 19.51 -29.85
CA GLU A 45 -18.88 19.49 -31.34
C GLU A 45 -17.80 18.57 -31.98
N THR A 46 -16.82 18.00 -31.29
CA THR A 46 -15.62 17.44 -31.97
C THR A 46 -15.39 15.93 -31.91
N LEU A 47 -16.39 15.11 -31.58
CA LEU A 47 -16.21 13.64 -31.51
C LEU A 47 -16.05 12.94 -32.88
N GLY A 48 -16.37 13.60 -34.00
CA GLY A 48 -16.30 12.99 -35.33
C GLY A 48 -14.96 13.17 -36.08
N LEU A 49 -14.23 14.28 -35.84
CA LEU A 49 -13.07 14.64 -36.67
C LEU A 49 -11.76 13.97 -36.23
N THR A 50 -11.57 13.75 -34.93
CA THR A 50 -10.30 13.26 -34.37
C THR A 50 -9.99 11.82 -34.76
N TYR A 51 -10.99 10.94 -34.80
CA TYR A 51 -10.79 9.53 -35.17
C TYR A 51 -10.43 9.36 -36.65
N LYS A 52 -11.08 10.12 -37.55
CA LYS A 52 -10.87 10.03 -39.00
C LYS A 52 -9.50 10.58 -39.41
N ALA A 53 -9.08 11.70 -38.81
CA ALA A 53 -7.74 12.27 -39.01
C ALA A 53 -6.64 11.33 -38.49
N ARG A 54 -6.81 10.78 -37.29
CA ARG A 54 -5.83 9.86 -36.67
C ARG A 54 -5.67 8.56 -37.46
N LYS A 55 -6.75 8.06 -38.06
CA LYS A 55 -6.76 6.85 -38.92
C LYS A 55 -6.02 7.07 -40.24
N GLU A 56 -6.18 8.23 -40.89
CA GLU A 56 -5.47 8.54 -42.13
C GLU A 56 -3.98 8.85 -41.89
N LEU A 57 -3.63 9.49 -40.76
CA LEU A 57 -2.25 9.66 -40.31
C LEU A 57 -1.53 8.32 -40.10
N HIS A 58 -2.18 7.36 -39.43
CA HIS A 58 -1.63 6.01 -39.26
C HIS A 58 -1.44 5.27 -40.59
N LYS A 59 -2.34 5.47 -41.56
CA LYS A 59 -2.24 4.87 -42.90
C LYS A 59 -1.06 5.44 -43.69
N ALA A 60 -0.84 6.74 -43.61
CA ALA A 60 0.27 7.42 -44.27
C ALA A 60 1.62 7.00 -43.67
N ALA A 61 1.72 6.96 -42.34
CA ALA A 61 2.92 6.48 -41.64
C ALA A 61 3.25 5.03 -42.00
N ARG A 62 2.25 4.14 -42.07
CA ARG A 62 2.44 2.73 -42.42
C ARG A 62 2.94 2.52 -43.85
N LYS A 63 2.38 3.24 -44.83
CA LYS A 63 2.86 3.19 -46.23
C LYS A 63 4.29 3.71 -46.38
N PHE A 64 4.68 4.70 -45.60
CA PHE A 64 6.04 5.24 -45.59
C PHE A 64 7.05 4.24 -44.97
N ILE A 65 6.65 3.51 -43.93
CA ILE A 65 7.45 2.44 -43.31
C ILE A 65 7.62 1.24 -44.28
N GLU A 66 6.56 0.84 -44.98
CA GLU A 66 6.64 -0.22 -46.00
C GLU A 66 7.50 0.18 -47.22
N PHE A 67 7.51 1.45 -47.59
CA PHE A 67 8.33 1.95 -48.70
C PHE A 67 9.81 2.03 -48.30
N SER A 68 10.11 2.50 -47.09
CA SER A 68 11.47 2.59 -46.57
C SER A 68 12.10 1.22 -46.28
N SER A 69 11.30 0.21 -45.89
CA SER A 69 11.80 -1.16 -45.69
C SER A 69 12.16 -1.86 -47.00
N ARG A 70 11.49 -1.53 -48.12
CA ARG A 70 11.79 -2.08 -49.45
C ARG A 70 13.01 -1.44 -50.13
N VAL A 71 13.35 -0.20 -49.76
CA VAL A 71 14.40 0.58 -50.44
C VAL A 71 15.77 0.49 -49.74
N LEU A 72 15.82 0.24 -48.42
CA LEU A 72 17.06 0.47 -47.66
C LEU A 72 17.80 -0.75 -47.10
N HIS A 73 17.24 -1.97 -47.12
CA HIS A 73 17.90 -3.26 -46.80
C HIS A 73 19.17 -3.27 -45.87
N HIS A 74 19.31 -2.43 -44.84
CA HIS A 74 20.45 -2.43 -43.90
C HIS A 74 20.14 -1.74 -42.54
N PRO A 75 20.88 -2.08 -41.44
CA PRO A 75 20.52 -1.75 -40.06
C PRO A 75 20.88 -0.30 -39.67
N LEU A 76 20.00 0.32 -38.88
CA LEU A 76 20.00 1.73 -38.46
C LEU A 76 20.89 2.00 -37.22
N ASP A 77 22.22 1.96 -37.31
CA ASP A 77 23.05 2.12 -36.08
C ASP A 77 24.14 3.23 -36.06
N GLU A 78 24.47 3.92 -37.15
CA GLU A 78 25.64 4.84 -37.13
C GLU A 78 25.39 6.31 -37.52
N ARG A 79 24.16 6.74 -37.85
CA ARG A 79 23.90 8.11 -38.36
C ARG A 79 23.25 9.11 -37.39
N LEU A 80 23.11 8.76 -36.11
CA LEU A 80 22.53 9.69 -35.12
C LEU A 80 23.50 10.77 -34.61
N SER A 81 24.78 10.74 -35.02
CA SER A 81 25.81 11.71 -34.62
C SER A 81 25.75 13.07 -35.34
N HIS A 82 24.87 13.26 -36.33
CA HIS A 82 24.84 14.45 -37.19
C HIS A 82 23.52 15.24 -37.15
N LEU A 83 22.71 15.10 -36.09
CA LEU A 83 21.53 15.94 -35.89
C LEU A 83 21.90 17.17 -35.02
N ASP A 84 21.47 18.37 -35.44
CA ASP A 84 21.50 19.62 -34.66
C ASP A 84 20.54 19.56 -33.45
N ALA A 85 20.63 18.50 -32.66
CA ALA A 85 19.99 18.38 -31.37
C ALA A 85 21.04 18.73 -30.31
N ASP A 86 20.62 19.47 -29.28
CA ASP A 86 21.46 19.73 -28.13
C ASP A 86 21.99 18.36 -27.60
N PRO A 87 23.30 18.21 -27.33
CA PRO A 87 23.88 16.98 -26.79
C PRO A 87 23.08 16.37 -25.62
N HIS A 88 22.41 17.21 -24.82
CA HIS A 88 21.53 16.77 -23.75
C HIS A 88 20.25 16.07 -24.22
N GLU A 89 19.64 16.53 -25.32
CA GLU A 89 18.46 15.88 -25.90
C GLU A 89 18.81 14.52 -26.52
N CYS A 90 19.93 14.45 -27.25
CA CYS A 90 20.46 13.17 -27.74
C CYS A 90 20.69 12.17 -26.61
N SER A 91 21.26 12.64 -25.49
CA SER A 91 21.52 11.82 -24.30
C SER A 91 20.21 11.31 -23.67
N LEU A 92 19.19 12.17 -23.53
CA LEU A 92 17.86 11.78 -23.04
C LEU A 92 17.24 10.69 -23.93
N TRP A 93 17.18 10.90 -25.24
CA TRP A 93 16.55 9.93 -26.16
C TRP A 93 17.30 8.60 -26.22
N LEU A 94 18.63 8.61 -26.09
CA LEU A 94 19.43 7.38 -25.96
C LEU A 94 19.11 6.64 -24.67
N LEU A 95 18.98 7.34 -23.54
CA LEU A 95 18.59 6.73 -22.27
C LEU A 95 17.17 6.15 -22.34
N LEU A 96 16.20 6.89 -22.89
CA LEU A 96 14.83 6.41 -23.10
C LEU A 96 14.78 5.18 -24.02
N LYS A 97 15.63 5.12 -25.06
CA LYS A 97 15.75 3.92 -25.89
C LYS A 97 16.31 2.74 -25.10
N LYS A 98 17.29 2.97 -24.21
CA LYS A 98 17.85 1.93 -23.34
C LYS A 98 16.85 1.43 -22.28
N THR A 99 15.97 2.28 -21.75
CA THR A 99 14.92 1.82 -20.83
C THR A 99 13.92 0.87 -21.49
N GLN A 100 13.88 0.84 -22.82
CA GLN A 100 13.06 -0.07 -23.63
C GLN A 100 13.84 -1.30 -24.15
N SER A 101 15.09 -1.50 -23.73
CA SER A 101 15.90 -2.66 -24.13
C SER A 101 15.22 -3.98 -23.78
N THR A 102 15.49 -5.04 -24.53
CA THR A 102 15.05 -6.41 -24.19
C THR A 102 15.81 -6.95 -22.97
N ILE A 103 17.01 -6.44 -22.70
CA ILE A 103 17.89 -6.88 -21.61
C ILE A 103 17.54 -6.13 -20.32
N TRP A 104 17.23 -6.89 -19.27
CA TRP A 104 16.81 -6.32 -17.97
C TRP A 104 17.87 -5.44 -17.31
N THR A 105 19.14 -5.85 -17.32
CA THR A 105 20.24 -5.10 -16.71
C THR A 105 20.44 -3.74 -17.37
N GLU A 106 20.30 -3.66 -18.70
CA GLU A 106 20.38 -2.40 -19.45
C GLU A 106 19.23 -1.47 -19.10
N ARG A 107 17.99 -1.99 -19.03
CA ARG A 107 16.82 -1.20 -18.62
C ARG A 107 16.99 -0.65 -17.22
N LEU A 108 17.42 -1.49 -16.28
CA LEU A 108 17.60 -1.11 -14.88
C LEU A 108 18.65 -0.01 -14.75
N GLN A 109 19.80 -0.16 -15.41
CA GLN A 109 20.84 0.86 -15.42
C GLN A 109 20.34 2.16 -16.04
N ALA A 110 19.64 2.11 -17.17
CA ALA A 110 19.11 3.31 -17.82
C ALA A 110 18.08 4.05 -16.96
N VAL A 111 17.23 3.33 -16.22
CA VAL A 111 16.29 3.94 -15.25
C VAL A 111 17.05 4.59 -14.09
N GLN A 112 18.11 3.96 -13.59
CA GLN A 112 18.98 4.53 -12.55
C GLN A 112 19.69 5.80 -13.05
N ASP A 113 20.23 5.77 -14.27
CA ASP A 113 20.90 6.92 -14.89
C ASP A 113 19.92 8.09 -15.11
N LEU A 114 18.67 7.82 -15.47
CA LEU A 114 17.61 8.84 -15.56
C LEU A 114 17.29 9.44 -14.18
N ALA A 115 17.09 8.60 -13.17
CA ALA A 115 16.71 9.04 -11.83
C ALA A 115 17.81 9.84 -11.11
N GLN A 116 19.09 9.54 -11.38
CA GLN A 116 20.24 10.26 -10.84
C GLN A 116 20.49 11.62 -11.51
N ASN A 117 19.69 11.99 -12.52
CA ASN A 117 19.84 13.27 -13.16
C ASN A 117 19.18 14.38 -12.32
N HIS A 118 20.02 15.25 -11.76
CA HIS A 118 19.59 16.38 -10.93
C HIS A 118 19.84 17.76 -11.57
N TYR A 119 20.46 17.78 -12.75
CA TYR A 119 20.90 19.02 -13.42
C TYR A 119 19.94 19.47 -14.53
N TRP A 120 18.85 18.74 -14.74
CA TRP A 120 17.88 19.06 -15.78
C TRP A 120 17.03 20.28 -15.41
N GLN A 121 16.66 21.04 -16.42
CA GLN A 121 15.66 22.10 -16.32
C GLN A 121 14.25 21.50 -16.36
N ASP A 122 13.25 22.23 -15.87
CA ASP A 122 11.85 21.79 -15.79
C ASP A 122 11.32 21.23 -17.12
N TYR A 123 11.68 21.84 -18.24
CA TYR A 123 11.21 21.40 -19.55
C TYR A 123 11.77 20.02 -19.93
N GLN A 124 13.01 19.69 -19.55
CA GLN A 124 13.64 18.40 -19.85
C GLN A 124 12.98 17.27 -19.07
N TYR A 125 12.66 17.51 -17.79
CA TYR A 125 11.85 16.56 -17.01
C TYR A 125 10.47 16.36 -17.62
N ARG A 126 9.82 17.44 -18.09
CA ARG A 126 8.51 17.33 -18.75
C ARG A 126 8.58 16.57 -20.07
N THR A 127 9.60 16.81 -20.89
CA THR A 127 9.84 16.06 -22.14
C THR A 127 10.03 14.58 -21.83
N ALA A 128 10.82 14.25 -20.81
CA ALA A 128 10.96 12.87 -20.35
C ALA A 128 9.62 12.30 -19.85
N ALA A 129 8.89 13.01 -18.99
CA ALA A 129 7.61 12.59 -18.42
C ALA A 129 6.54 12.29 -19.49
N GLN A 130 6.57 12.99 -20.63
CA GLN A 130 5.68 12.75 -21.77
C GLN A 130 6.12 11.56 -22.64
N ALA A 131 7.40 11.21 -22.63
CA ALA A 131 7.99 10.19 -23.49
C ALA A 131 8.19 8.83 -22.81
N ILE A 132 8.29 8.79 -21.47
CA ILE A 132 8.46 7.53 -20.72
C ILE A 132 7.25 6.62 -20.90
N ASP A 133 7.52 5.33 -21.06
CA ASP A 133 6.48 4.30 -21.06
C ASP A 133 6.07 3.93 -19.63
N HIS A 134 4.97 3.19 -19.49
CA HIS A 134 4.43 2.82 -18.18
C HIS A 134 5.45 2.04 -17.34
N ARG A 135 6.25 1.17 -17.98
CA ARG A 135 7.29 0.38 -17.30
C ARG A 135 8.41 1.26 -16.77
N THR A 136 8.92 2.20 -17.57
CA THR A 136 9.93 3.16 -17.13
C THR A 136 9.41 4.03 -16.00
N ALA A 137 8.15 4.52 -16.10
CA ALA A 137 7.53 5.30 -15.03
C ALA A 137 7.46 4.53 -13.70
N ILE A 138 7.04 3.27 -13.71
CA ILE A 138 7.02 2.43 -12.50
C ILE A 138 8.44 2.19 -11.98
N GLY A 139 9.42 1.96 -12.87
CA GLY A 139 10.82 1.81 -12.48
C GLY A 139 11.40 3.06 -11.82
N LEU A 140 11.10 4.25 -12.36
CA LEU A 140 11.45 5.54 -11.77
C LEU A 140 10.78 5.71 -10.40
N ALA A 141 9.49 5.41 -10.27
CA ALA A 141 8.76 5.49 -9.00
C ALA A 141 9.29 4.53 -7.93
N ARG A 142 9.95 3.45 -8.36
CA ARG A 142 10.67 2.50 -7.49
C ARG A 142 12.18 2.78 -7.44
N THR A 143 12.61 3.99 -7.69
CA THR A 143 13.99 4.45 -7.48
C THR A 143 14.01 5.43 -6.30
N PRO A 144 14.95 5.28 -5.34
CA PRO A 144 15.00 6.18 -4.18
C PRO A 144 15.21 7.63 -4.61
N GLN A 145 14.48 8.56 -3.96
CA GLN A 145 14.63 10.02 -4.13
C GLN A 145 14.51 10.50 -5.59
N VAL A 146 13.66 9.83 -6.38
CA VAL A 146 13.39 10.25 -7.76
C VAL A 146 12.70 11.61 -7.80
N ASP A 147 13.11 12.47 -8.72
CA ASP A 147 12.48 13.76 -8.94
C ASP A 147 11.03 13.59 -9.43
N LEU A 148 10.08 14.20 -8.71
CA LEU A 148 8.65 14.05 -9.02
C LEU A 148 8.26 14.68 -10.36
N ARG A 149 9.09 15.55 -10.96
CA ARG A 149 8.86 16.15 -12.28
C ARG A 149 8.91 15.14 -13.42
N PHE A 150 9.41 13.92 -13.18
CA PHE A 150 9.30 12.80 -14.12
C PHE A 150 7.86 12.27 -14.29
N PHE A 151 6.95 12.65 -13.41
CA PHE A 151 5.58 12.16 -13.43
C PHE A 151 4.60 13.26 -13.81
N LEU A 152 3.80 13.01 -14.84
CA LEU A 152 2.72 13.93 -15.19
C LEU A 152 1.67 13.98 -14.06
N PRO A 153 1.10 15.17 -13.81
CA PRO A 153 0.03 15.28 -12.84
C PRO A 153 -1.17 14.41 -13.25
N PRO A 154 -1.96 13.93 -12.27
CA PRO A 154 -3.30 13.39 -12.51
C PRO A 154 -4.10 14.13 -13.58
N PRO A 155 -4.83 13.42 -14.46
CA PRO A 155 -5.77 14.05 -15.39
C PRO A 155 -6.74 15.00 -14.65
N ALA A 156 -7.03 16.15 -15.24
CA ALA A 156 -8.00 17.08 -14.68
C ALA A 156 -9.39 16.43 -14.67
N LEU A 157 -10.03 16.41 -13.49
CA LEU A 157 -11.37 15.86 -13.31
C LEU A 157 -12.38 17.03 -13.35
N PRO A 158 -13.59 16.82 -13.89
CA PRO A 158 -14.66 17.83 -13.84
C PRO A 158 -14.95 18.27 -12.40
N GLU A 159 -15.31 19.53 -12.19
CA GLU A 159 -15.76 20.03 -10.88
C GLU A 159 -17.13 19.42 -10.53
N VAL A 160 -17.26 18.88 -9.33
CA VAL A 160 -18.44 18.16 -8.84
C VAL A 160 -18.60 18.43 -7.34
N GLU A 161 -19.83 18.65 -6.86
CA GLU A 161 -20.14 18.90 -5.44
C GLU A 161 -19.85 17.69 -4.53
N ASP A 162 -19.50 17.93 -3.27
CA ASP A 162 -19.14 16.89 -2.27
C ASP A 162 -20.24 15.82 -2.07
N PHE A 163 -21.52 16.20 -2.10
CA PHE A 163 -22.63 15.25 -1.93
C PHE A 163 -22.66 14.17 -3.04
N LEU A 164 -22.21 14.53 -4.24
CA LEU A 164 -22.15 13.61 -5.38
C LEU A 164 -21.03 12.57 -5.23
N ILE A 165 -20.07 12.78 -4.33
CA ILE A 165 -18.97 11.84 -4.08
C ILE A 165 -19.43 10.68 -3.20
N GLU A 166 -20.17 10.99 -2.14
CA GLU A 166 -20.81 9.96 -1.31
C GLU A 166 -21.71 9.06 -2.15
N ASP A 167 -22.54 9.68 -2.98
CA ASP A 167 -23.44 8.97 -3.89
C ASP A 167 -22.65 8.17 -4.93
N GLY A 168 -21.57 8.72 -5.48
CA GLY A 168 -20.67 7.98 -6.38
C GLY A 168 -20.07 6.74 -5.71
N LEU A 169 -19.60 6.85 -4.46
CA LEU A 169 -19.04 5.72 -3.71
C LEU A 169 -20.11 4.67 -3.38
N ARG A 170 -21.32 5.10 -3.02
CA ARG A 170 -22.45 4.21 -2.77
C ARG A 170 -22.92 3.49 -4.04
N GLN A 171 -23.03 4.21 -5.16
CA GLN A 171 -23.39 3.63 -6.46
C GLN A 171 -22.35 2.60 -6.90
N LEU A 172 -21.05 2.93 -6.75
CA LEU A 172 -19.98 1.99 -7.03
C LEU A 172 -20.12 0.73 -6.17
N LEU A 173 -20.31 0.87 -4.85
CA LEU A 173 -20.53 -0.26 -3.95
C LEU A 173 -21.77 -1.09 -4.30
N ALA A 174 -22.88 -0.44 -4.65
CA ALA A 174 -24.12 -1.09 -5.04
C ALA A 174 -23.98 -1.90 -6.33
N SER A 175 -23.06 -1.51 -7.21
CA SER A 175 -22.77 -2.24 -8.46
C SER A 175 -21.98 -3.54 -8.24
N LEU A 176 -21.39 -3.75 -7.06
CA LEU A 176 -20.50 -4.88 -6.81
C LEU A 176 -21.26 -6.14 -6.39
N PRO A 177 -20.88 -7.33 -6.93
CA PRO A 177 -21.50 -8.59 -6.54
C PRO A 177 -21.37 -8.86 -5.04
N GLN A 178 -22.45 -9.39 -4.45
CA GLN A 178 -22.47 -9.80 -3.04
C GLN A 178 -22.19 -11.30 -2.86
N SER A 179 -22.27 -12.10 -3.93
CA SER A 179 -22.15 -13.57 -3.89
C SER A 179 -20.74 -14.07 -3.60
N GLU A 180 -19.71 -13.31 -4.00
CA GLU A 180 -18.30 -13.72 -3.91
C GLU A 180 -17.59 -13.22 -2.64
N VAL A 181 -18.32 -12.46 -1.81
CA VAL A 181 -17.82 -11.93 -0.55
C VAL A 181 -18.49 -12.63 0.62
N ASP A 182 -17.79 -12.66 1.73
CA ASP A 182 -18.27 -13.26 2.95
C ASP A 182 -19.42 -12.46 3.62
N GLN A 183 -20.10 -13.10 4.57
CA GLN A 183 -21.24 -12.51 5.29
C GLN A 183 -20.93 -11.20 6.01
N CYS A 184 -19.69 -11.01 6.50
CA CYS A 184 -19.33 -9.76 7.17
C CYS A 184 -19.14 -8.63 6.16
N VAL A 185 -18.50 -8.89 5.03
CA VAL A 185 -18.40 -7.91 3.94
C VAL A 185 -19.80 -7.56 3.43
N GLN A 186 -20.67 -8.54 3.22
CA GLN A 186 -22.08 -8.28 2.86
C GLN A 186 -22.79 -7.39 3.90
N TYR A 187 -22.58 -7.67 5.19
CA TYR A 187 -23.15 -6.89 6.29
C TYR A 187 -22.65 -5.44 6.28
N PHE A 188 -21.34 -5.22 6.16
CA PHE A 188 -20.75 -3.89 6.15
C PHE A 188 -21.06 -3.11 4.88
N THR A 189 -21.14 -3.78 3.73
CA THR A 189 -21.60 -3.17 2.48
C THR A 189 -23.07 -2.74 2.62
N SER A 190 -23.91 -3.61 3.18
CA SER A 190 -25.31 -3.24 3.48
C SER A 190 -25.39 -2.07 4.46
N LEU A 191 -24.52 -1.99 5.47
CA LEU A 191 -24.45 -0.87 6.41
C LEU A 191 -24.05 0.44 5.71
N ALA A 192 -23.03 0.40 4.85
CA ALA A 192 -22.58 1.55 4.07
C ALA A 192 -23.67 2.07 3.10
N LEU A 193 -24.50 1.17 2.56
CA LEU A 193 -25.60 1.50 1.64
C LEU A 193 -26.90 1.93 2.35
N ARG A 194 -27.23 1.35 3.51
CA ARG A 194 -28.52 1.57 4.21
C ARG A 194 -28.55 2.81 5.10
N GLU A 195 -27.42 3.13 5.73
CA GLU A 195 -27.42 4.13 6.79
C GLU A 195 -27.30 5.55 6.19
N SER A 196 -28.40 6.31 6.24
CA SER A 196 -28.38 7.74 5.95
C SER A 196 -27.54 8.48 7.00
N SER A 197 -27.12 9.70 6.68
CA SER A 197 -26.38 10.60 7.58
C SER A 197 -27.07 10.82 8.94
N GLN A 198 -28.34 10.45 9.10
CA GLN A 198 -29.13 10.57 10.33
C GLN A 198 -29.05 9.34 11.25
N SER A 199 -28.76 8.15 10.72
CA SER A 199 -28.87 6.90 11.48
C SER A 199 -27.64 6.59 12.35
N LEU A 200 -26.40 6.84 11.90
CA LEU A 200 -25.23 6.67 12.79
C LEU A 200 -25.13 7.70 13.94
N ALA A 201 -25.87 8.82 13.88
CA ALA A 201 -25.98 9.74 15.03
C ALA A 201 -26.72 9.06 16.19
N SER A 202 -27.76 8.27 15.88
CA SER A 202 -28.54 7.52 16.86
C SER A 202 -27.76 6.36 17.53
N GLN A 203 -26.83 5.73 16.81
CA GLN A 203 -26.00 4.65 17.38
C GLN A 203 -24.84 5.16 18.26
N ARG A 204 -24.44 6.43 18.13
CA ARG A 204 -23.45 7.06 19.02
C ARG A 204 -24.08 7.78 20.20
N GLY A 205 -25.33 8.20 20.08
CA GLY A 205 -26.15 8.63 21.22
C GLY A 205 -26.56 7.41 22.03
N GLY A 206 -25.64 6.85 22.80
CA GLY A 206 -26.01 6.00 23.93
C GLY A 206 -26.96 6.80 24.80
N LEU A 207 -28.24 6.47 24.74
CA LEU A 207 -29.26 7.00 25.65
C LEU A 207 -28.91 6.47 27.03
N TRP A 208 -28.09 7.20 27.77
CA TRP A 208 -27.94 7.01 29.21
C TRP A 208 -29.25 7.46 29.85
N CYS A 209 -30.22 6.55 29.94
CA CYS A 209 -31.41 6.75 30.76
C CYS A 209 -31.02 6.69 32.24
N PHE A 210 -30.48 7.77 32.80
CA PHE A 210 -30.72 8.06 34.20
C PHE A 210 -32.14 8.62 34.30
N GLY A 211 -32.97 8.03 35.16
CA GLY A 211 -34.41 8.26 35.19
C GLY A 211 -34.84 9.73 35.18
N GLY A 212 -35.85 10.05 34.37
CA GLY A 212 -36.57 11.32 34.39
C GLY A 212 -36.51 12.11 33.08
N ASN A 213 -37.68 12.27 32.42
CA ASN A 213 -38.03 13.22 31.37
C ASN A 213 -36.93 13.59 30.35
N GLY A 214 -36.84 12.82 29.26
CA GLY A 214 -36.01 13.14 28.10
C GLY A 214 -36.47 14.43 27.41
N LEU A 215 -35.63 15.46 27.45
CA LEU A 215 -35.80 16.69 26.67
C LEU A 215 -35.45 16.44 25.18
N PRO A 216 -36.18 17.07 24.24
CA PRO A 216 -35.98 16.89 22.79
C PRO A 216 -34.80 17.71 22.26
N TYR A 217 -33.60 17.54 22.83
CA TYR A 217 -32.39 18.29 22.42
C TYR A 217 -31.59 17.61 21.28
N ALA A 218 -32.03 16.45 20.78
CA ALA A 218 -31.25 15.63 19.85
C ALA A 218 -31.59 15.82 18.35
N GLN A 219 -32.43 16.77 17.96
CA GLN A 219 -32.73 17.01 16.52
C GLN A 219 -31.67 17.85 15.81
N SER A 220 -30.83 18.58 16.55
CA SER A 220 -29.85 19.54 15.98
C SER A 220 -28.47 18.94 15.64
N LEU A 221 -28.23 17.64 15.87
CA LEU A 221 -26.95 16.95 15.64
C LEU A 221 -27.03 15.86 14.55
N THR A 222 -27.99 15.97 13.64
CA THR A 222 -28.49 14.85 12.80
C THR A 222 -27.76 14.63 11.48
N THR A 223 -26.66 15.34 11.18
CA THR A 223 -25.85 15.05 9.99
C THR A 223 -24.47 14.50 10.38
N ILE A 224 -24.24 13.24 10.04
CA ILE A 224 -22.90 12.66 10.07
C ILE A 224 -22.00 13.42 9.08
N PRO A 225 -20.78 13.82 9.48
CA PRO A 225 -19.82 14.42 8.58
C PRO A 225 -19.57 13.55 7.35
N SER A 226 -19.57 14.16 6.16
CA SER A 226 -19.39 13.51 4.85
C SER A 226 -18.18 12.56 4.83
N GLU A 227 -17.07 13.00 5.39
CA GLU A 227 -15.82 12.22 5.55
C GLU A 227 -16.02 10.85 6.22
N LYS A 228 -16.94 10.75 7.20
CA LYS A 228 -17.21 9.46 7.87
C LYS A 228 -17.92 8.49 6.94
N VAL A 229 -18.89 8.96 6.15
CA VAL A 229 -19.60 8.14 5.16
C VAL A 229 -18.64 7.64 4.10
N GLU A 230 -17.81 8.54 3.56
CA GLU A 230 -16.74 8.21 2.62
C GLU A 230 -15.79 7.17 3.21
N SER A 231 -15.35 7.35 4.46
CA SER A 231 -14.49 6.38 5.15
C SER A 231 -15.13 4.99 5.24
N PHE A 232 -16.44 4.88 5.53
CA PHE A 232 -17.11 3.58 5.59
C PHE A 232 -17.23 2.93 4.21
N CYS A 233 -17.58 3.72 3.19
CA CYS A 233 -17.68 3.23 1.82
C CYS A 233 -16.32 2.72 1.32
N LEU A 234 -15.26 3.49 1.55
CA LEU A 234 -13.90 3.10 1.20
C LEU A 234 -13.43 1.85 1.94
N GLN A 235 -13.82 1.66 3.21
CA GLN A 235 -13.51 0.43 3.95
C GLN A 235 -14.20 -0.80 3.34
N ALA A 236 -15.47 -0.68 2.93
CA ALA A 236 -16.16 -1.74 2.21
C ALA A 236 -15.50 -2.01 0.85
N LEU A 237 -15.15 -0.96 0.10
CA LEU A 237 -14.43 -1.08 -1.17
C LEU A 237 -13.06 -1.75 -1.01
N VAL A 238 -12.33 -1.50 0.08
CA VAL A 238 -11.08 -2.22 0.38
C VAL A 238 -11.35 -3.73 0.45
N GLN A 239 -12.43 -4.19 1.07
CA GLN A 239 -12.74 -5.62 1.13
C GLN A 239 -13.16 -6.17 -0.24
N HIS A 240 -14.02 -5.45 -0.97
CA HIS A 240 -14.42 -5.88 -2.31
C HIS A 240 -13.22 -5.93 -3.27
N SER A 241 -12.28 -4.99 -3.19
CA SER A 241 -11.07 -4.97 -4.02
C SER A 241 -10.10 -6.13 -3.77
N LYS A 242 -10.29 -6.92 -2.70
CA LYS A 242 -9.50 -8.15 -2.51
C LYS A 242 -9.96 -9.30 -3.42
N VAL A 243 -11.16 -9.20 -4.00
CA VAL A 243 -11.73 -10.18 -4.92
C VAL A 243 -11.39 -9.77 -6.35
N LEU A 244 -10.80 -10.68 -7.13
CA LEU A 244 -10.28 -10.36 -8.46
C LEU A 244 -11.38 -9.91 -9.44
N SER A 245 -12.51 -10.61 -9.50
CA SER A 245 -13.66 -10.25 -10.33
C SER A 245 -14.19 -8.84 -10.03
N HIS A 246 -14.24 -8.47 -8.74
CA HIS A 246 -14.70 -7.17 -8.31
C HIS A 246 -13.75 -6.05 -8.72
N CYS A 247 -12.44 -6.32 -8.86
CA CYS A 247 -11.47 -5.33 -9.34
C CYS A 247 -11.83 -4.84 -10.75
N ASP A 248 -12.20 -5.76 -11.64
CA ASP A 248 -12.62 -5.43 -12.99
C ASP A 248 -13.90 -4.58 -12.98
N HIS A 249 -14.88 -4.94 -12.13
CA HIS A 249 -16.10 -4.14 -11.94
C HIS A 249 -15.81 -2.74 -11.38
N ILE A 250 -14.89 -2.60 -10.41
CA ILE A 250 -14.51 -1.32 -9.83
C ILE A 250 -13.94 -0.41 -10.93
N VAL A 251 -13.04 -0.91 -11.76
CA VAL A 251 -12.43 -0.13 -12.84
C VAL A 251 -13.44 0.19 -13.95
N ALA A 252 -14.26 -0.79 -14.36
CA ALA A 252 -15.27 -0.62 -15.41
C ALA A 252 -16.33 0.43 -15.04
N ASN A 253 -16.66 0.58 -13.75
CA ASN A 253 -17.60 1.58 -13.26
C ASN A 253 -16.93 2.91 -12.87
N GLY A 254 -15.74 3.21 -13.41
CA GLY A 254 -15.06 4.50 -13.21
C GLY A 254 -14.43 4.70 -11.84
N GLY A 255 -14.22 3.61 -11.07
CA GLY A 255 -13.71 3.67 -9.71
C GLY A 255 -12.35 4.35 -9.57
N LEU A 256 -11.45 4.25 -10.56
CA LEU A 256 -10.14 4.90 -10.52
C LEU A 256 -10.26 6.43 -10.48
N HIS A 257 -11.15 7.02 -11.29
CA HIS A 257 -11.36 8.46 -11.32
C HIS A 257 -12.11 8.95 -10.10
N LEU A 258 -13.08 8.18 -9.59
CA LEU A 258 -13.77 8.49 -8.35
C LEU A 258 -12.80 8.51 -7.16
N LEU A 259 -11.96 7.49 -7.03
CA LEU A 259 -10.95 7.41 -5.98
C LEU A 259 -9.95 8.57 -6.08
N GLN A 260 -9.59 8.99 -7.29
CA GLN A 260 -8.69 10.11 -7.51
C GLN A 260 -9.31 11.45 -7.10
N ARG A 261 -10.62 11.63 -7.35
CA ARG A 261 -11.37 12.79 -6.86
C ARG A 261 -11.39 12.83 -5.33
N VAL A 262 -11.73 11.71 -4.68
CA VAL A 262 -11.73 11.60 -3.21
C VAL A 262 -10.32 11.88 -2.65
N TYR A 263 -9.28 11.35 -3.30
CA TYR A 263 -7.88 11.59 -2.94
C TYR A 263 -7.54 13.08 -2.95
N GLN A 264 -7.95 13.81 -4.00
CA GLN A 264 -7.66 15.23 -4.16
C GLN A 264 -8.41 16.11 -3.15
N LEU A 265 -9.65 15.75 -2.79
CA LEU A 265 -10.48 16.52 -1.88
C LEU A 265 -10.19 16.26 -0.40
N ARG A 266 -9.74 15.05 -0.06
CA ARG A 266 -9.50 14.63 1.34
C ARG A 266 -8.01 14.45 1.63
N ARG A 267 -7.15 15.37 1.15
CA ARG A 267 -5.68 15.28 1.34
C ARG A 267 -5.25 15.30 2.82
N ASP A 268 -6.05 15.93 3.66
CA ASP A 268 -5.89 16.05 5.11
C ASP A 268 -6.24 14.74 5.86
N SER A 269 -7.19 13.95 5.34
CA SER A 269 -7.65 12.72 5.99
C SER A 269 -6.75 11.53 5.70
N GLN A 270 -5.72 11.33 6.53
CA GLN A 270 -4.79 10.18 6.42
C GLN A 270 -5.52 8.82 6.36
N LYS A 271 -6.67 8.69 7.03
CA LYS A 271 -7.48 7.46 7.04
C LYS A 271 -8.09 7.17 5.66
N ILE A 272 -8.64 8.19 4.99
CA ILE A 272 -9.20 8.08 3.64
C ILE A 272 -8.08 7.78 2.65
N GLN A 273 -6.99 8.56 2.71
CA GLN A 273 -5.80 8.38 1.88
C GLN A 273 -5.26 6.94 1.96
N ARG A 274 -5.14 6.40 3.18
CA ARG A 274 -4.74 5.02 3.43
C ARG A 274 -5.68 4.02 2.75
N ASN A 275 -6.99 4.16 2.90
CA ASN A 275 -7.95 3.22 2.31
C ASN A 275 -7.93 3.27 0.78
N ILE A 276 -7.76 4.46 0.19
CA ILE A 276 -7.63 4.62 -1.27
C ILE A 276 -6.41 3.86 -1.78
N VAL A 277 -5.22 4.08 -1.21
CA VAL A 277 -4.00 3.39 -1.66
C VAL A 277 -4.08 1.88 -1.41
N ARG A 278 -4.80 1.44 -0.37
CA ARG A 278 -5.09 0.01 -0.17
C ARG A 278 -5.89 -0.58 -1.32
N ILE A 279 -6.92 0.11 -1.78
CA ILE A 279 -7.71 -0.28 -2.96
C ILE A 279 -6.80 -0.33 -4.19
N ILE A 280 -6.04 0.74 -4.47
CA ILE A 280 -5.12 0.79 -5.62
C ILE A 280 -4.10 -0.36 -5.60
N GLY A 281 -3.50 -0.65 -4.44
CA GLY A 281 -2.56 -1.75 -4.32
C GLY A 281 -3.19 -3.14 -4.45
N ASN A 282 -4.50 -3.27 -4.23
CA ASN A 282 -5.24 -4.50 -4.52
C ASN A 282 -5.56 -4.62 -6.01
N LEU A 283 -6.01 -3.54 -6.65
CA LEU A 283 -6.21 -3.48 -8.11
C LEU A 283 -4.90 -3.80 -8.85
N ALA A 284 -3.75 -3.33 -8.33
CA ALA A 284 -2.43 -3.60 -8.88
C ALA A 284 -2.02 -5.08 -8.88
N LEU A 285 -2.69 -5.96 -8.12
CA LEU A 285 -2.46 -7.41 -8.22
C LEU A 285 -2.95 -7.99 -9.56
N ASN A 286 -3.90 -7.31 -10.21
CA ASN A 286 -4.44 -7.68 -11.50
C ASN A 286 -3.68 -6.97 -12.63
N GLU A 287 -2.90 -7.74 -13.37
CA GLU A 287 -2.03 -7.23 -14.44
C GLU A 287 -2.81 -6.62 -15.61
N SER A 288 -4.05 -7.07 -15.86
CA SER A 288 -4.92 -6.48 -16.89
C SER A 288 -5.28 -5.02 -16.60
N LEU A 289 -5.27 -4.62 -15.33
CA LEU A 289 -5.67 -3.28 -14.88
C LEU A 289 -4.51 -2.29 -14.83
N HIS A 290 -3.26 -2.75 -15.01
CA HIS A 290 -2.07 -1.90 -14.88
C HIS A 290 -2.12 -0.68 -15.81
N THR A 291 -2.48 -0.89 -17.08
CA THR A 291 -2.63 0.20 -18.05
C THR A 291 -3.66 1.24 -17.59
N ALA A 292 -4.80 0.82 -17.06
CA ALA A 292 -5.84 1.73 -16.57
C ALA A 292 -5.36 2.52 -15.34
N ILE A 293 -4.67 1.87 -14.40
CA ILE A 293 -4.10 2.51 -13.20
C ILE A 293 -3.06 3.57 -13.59
N VAL A 294 -2.19 3.28 -14.57
CA VAL A 294 -1.19 4.25 -15.06
C VAL A 294 -1.85 5.40 -15.79
N GLN A 295 -2.78 5.13 -16.70
CA GLN A 295 -3.48 6.16 -17.49
C GLN A 295 -4.33 7.09 -16.63
N SER A 296 -4.89 6.60 -15.53
CA SER A 296 -5.59 7.46 -14.56
C SER A 296 -4.62 8.24 -13.67
N GLY A 297 -3.30 8.18 -13.88
CA GLY A 297 -2.34 8.99 -13.14
C GLY A 297 -2.08 8.53 -11.70
N TRP A 298 -2.32 7.26 -11.34
CA TRP A 298 -1.98 6.78 -10.00
C TRP A 298 -0.48 6.61 -9.78
N VAL A 299 0.32 6.42 -10.83
CA VAL A 299 1.78 6.25 -10.67
C VAL A 299 2.43 7.52 -10.12
N SER A 300 1.98 8.72 -10.52
CA SER A 300 2.48 9.99 -9.98
C SER A 300 2.14 10.13 -8.49
N VAL A 301 0.89 9.83 -8.12
CA VAL A 301 0.44 9.81 -6.73
C VAL A 301 1.25 8.81 -5.89
N LEU A 302 1.46 7.59 -6.39
CA LEU A 302 2.23 6.56 -5.70
C LEU A 302 3.71 6.93 -5.56
N ALA A 303 4.30 7.59 -6.57
CA ALA A 303 5.68 8.08 -6.54
C ALA A 303 5.90 9.19 -5.52
N GLU A 304 4.90 10.06 -5.30
CA GLU A 304 4.89 11.04 -4.22
C GLU A 304 4.73 10.34 -2.86
N MET A 305 3.73 9.46 -2.74
CA MET A 305 3.40 8.81 -1.45
C MET A 305 4.48 7.86 -0.94
N VAL A 306 5.22 7.16 -1.81
CA VAL A 306 6.32 6.28 -1.39
C VAL A 306 7.47 7.05 -0.74
N GLN A 307 7.60 8.35 -1.07
CA GLN A 307 8.57 9.28 -0.48
C GLN A 307 8.04 9.98 0.78
N SER A 308 6.78 9.72 1.18
CA SER A 308 6.19 10.30 2.40
C SER A 308 6.99 9.90 3.65
N PRO A 309 7.19 10.82 4.61
CA PRO A 309 7.80 10.48 5.89
C PRO A 309 6.92 9.51 6.70
N HIS A 310 5.61 9.51 6.45
CA HIS A 310 4.66 8.64 7.16
C HIS A 310 4.74 7.20 6.65
N ILE A 311 5.18 6.30 7.53
CA ILE A 311 5.46 4.90 7.14
C ILE A 311 4.25 4.19 6.54
N MET A 312 3.05 4.39 7.08
CA MET A 312 1.85 3.70 6.62
C MET A 312 1.55 4.03 5.16
N GLN A 313 1.58 5.33 4.81
CA GLN A 313 1.36 5.79 3.43
C GLN A 313 2.44 5.25 2.51
N ALA A 314 3.71 5.42 2.88
CA ALA A 314 4.84 4.98 2.08
C ALA A 314 4.83 3.45 1.84
N SER A 315 4.48 2.66 2.86
CA SER A 315 4.47 1.20 2.75
C SER A 315 3.30 0.69 1.89
N HIS A 316 2.12 1.31 1.99
CA HIS A 316 1.01 0.98 1.10
C HIS A 316 1.31 1.37 -0.35
N ALA A 317 1.94 2.52 -0.59
CA ALA A 317 2.36 2.95 -1.91
C ALA A 317 3.45 2.04 -2.50
N ALA A 318 4.46 1.68 -1.70
CA ALA A 318 5.50 0.73 -2.09
C ALA A 318 4.92 -0.63 -2.48
N ARG A 319 3.93 -1.14 -1.72
CA ARG A 319 3.21 -2.38 -2.07
C ARG A 319 2.51 -2.27 -3.42
N ALA A 320 1.80 -1.17 -3.67
CA ALA A 320 1.11 -0.94 -4.93
C ALA A 320 2.11 -0.87 -6.11
N LEU A 321 3.20 -0.11 -5.95
CA LEU A 321 4.27 -0.01 -6.95
C LEU A 321 4.96 -1.36 -7.20
N ALA A 322 5.24 -2.14 -6.16
CA ALA A 322 5.82 -3.48 -6.31
C ALA A 322 4.91 -4.42 -7.10
N ASN A 323 3.59 -4.36 -6.86
CA ASN A 323 2.61 -5.15 -7.62
C ASN A 323 2.47 -4.67 -9.08
N LEU A 324 2.59 -3.37 -9.34
CA LEU A 324 2.64 -2.81 -10.71
C LEU A 324 3.93 -3.19 -11.45
N ASP A 325 5.03 -3.37 -10.73
CA ASP A 325 6.35 -3.64 -11.30
C ASP A 325 6.52 -5.11 -11.71
N ARG A 326 6.02 -5.47 -12.89
CA ARG A 326 6.24 -6.81 -13.48
C ARG A 326 7.56 -6.94 -14.24
N ASP A 327 8.38 -5.89 -14.23
CA ASP A 327 9.69 -5.89 -14.87
C ASP A 327 10.81 -6.31 -13.91
N ALA A 328 10.69 -5.98 -12.62
CA ALA A 328 11.64 -6.37 -11.58
C ALA A 328 11.06 -7.31 -10.50
N GLU A 329 9.75 -7.34 -10.26
CA GLU A 329 9.14 -8.18 -9.22
C GLU A 329 8.26 -9.26 -9.84
N VAL A 330 8.53 -10.52 -9.45
CA VAL A 330 7.66 -11.65 -9.78
C VAL A 330 6.62 -11.86 -8.68
N GLN A 331 7.01 -11.58 -7.43
CA GLN A 331 6.18 -11.79 -6.25
C GLN A 331 4.95 -10.86 -6.25
N LYS A 332 3.89 -11.31 -5.57
CA LYS A 332 2.64 -10.56 -5.41
C LYS A 332 2.36 -10.31 -3.93
N TYR A 333 2.25 -9.04 -3.56
CA TYR A 333 2.07 -8.60 -2.18
C TYR A 333 0.60 -8.26 -1.92
N GLN A 334 -0.13 -9.25 -1.38
CA GLN A 334 -1.54 -9.08 -1.01
C GLN A 334 -1.71 -8.10 0.17
N ASP A 335 -2.92 -7.55 0.33
CA ASP A 335 -3.21 -6.64 1.46
C ASP A 335 -2.91 -7.33 2.80
N GLY A 336 -2.19 -6.63 3.67
CA GLY A 336 -1.65 -7.13 4.92
C GLY A 336 -0.24 -7.72 4.83
N VAL A 337 0.42 -7.74 3.67
CA VAL A 337 1.86 -8.00 3.56
C VAL A 337 2.56 -6.73 3.08
N TYR A 338 3.27 -6.06 3.99
CA TYR A 338 3.88 -4.76 3.75
C TYR A 338 5.40 -4.87 3.69
N ILE A 339 5.99 -4.24 2.67
CA ILE A 339 7.44 -4.22 2.46
C ILE A 339 8.01 -3.05 3.24
N LEU A 340 8.87 -3.31 4.22
CA LEU A 340 9.61 -2.29 4.97
C LEU A 340 11.01 -2.07 4.41
N ASN A 341 11.63 -3.11 3.84
CA ASN A 341 12.89 -3.01 3.13
C ASN A 341 13.02 -4.15 2.09
N PRO A 342 13.54 -3.90 0.88
CA PRO A 342 13.72 -2.59 0.25
C PRO A 342 12.38 -2.04 -0.28
N HIS A 343 12.12 -0.74 -0.10
CA HIS A 343 10.93 -0.11 -0.71
C HIS A 343 11.07 0.08 -2.24
N CYS A 344 12.30 0.23 -2.70
CA CYS A 344 12.66 0.52 -4.08
C CYS A 344 13.40 -0.68 -4.71
N ARG A 345 13.59 -0.65 -6.04
CA ARG A 345 14.44 -1.61 -6.75
C ARG A 345 15.86 -1.57 -6.16
N THR A 346 16.46 -2.74 -6.02
CA THR A 346 17.85 -2.89 -5.57
C THR A 346 18.61 -3.82 -6.50
N ASN A 347 19.88 -3.49 -6.76
CA ASN A 347 20.79 -4.36 -7.51
C ASN A 347 21.46 -5.39 -6.57
N GLN A 348 21.30 -5.24 -5.25
CA GLN A 348 21.89 -6.14 -4.27
C GLN A 348 21.00 -7.36 -4.04
N PRO A 349 21.58 -8.58 -3.97
CA PRO A 349 20.80 -9.77 -3.73
C PRO A 349 20.26 -9.80 -2.29
N ILE A 350 18.96 -10.07 -2.16
CA ILE A 350 18.33 -10.28 -0.85
C ILE A 350 18.83 -11.60 -0.24
N LYS A 351 19.47 -11.52 0.93
CA LYS A 351 20.09 -12.66 1.60
C LYS A 351 19.12 -13.47 2.46
N ALA A 352 18.13 -12.81 3.07
CA ALA A 352 17.13 -13.45 3.92
C ALA A 352 15.87 -12.58 4.04
N ASP A 353 14.77 -13.21 4.45
CA ASP A 353 13.52 -12.55 4.82
C ASP A 353 13.43 -12.43 6.35
N VAL A 354 13.03 -11.26 6.85
CA VAL A 354 12.69 -11.04 8.26
C VAL A 354 11.23 -10.60 8.35
N LEU A 355 10.40 -11.42 9.00
CA LEU A 355 8.96 -11.21 9.09
C LEU A 355 8.57 -10.74 10.48
N PHE A 356 7.94 -9.57 10.53
CA PHE A 356 7.39 -8.97 11.74
C PHE A 356 5.90 -9.26 11.84
N VAL A 357 5.50 -10.00 12.88
CA VAL A 357 4.11 -10.43 13.13
C VAL A 357 3.61 -9.84 14.44
N HIS A 358 2.65 -8.91 14.36
CA HIS A 358 2.16 -8.16 15.52
C HIS A 358 1.30 -9.02 16.47
N GLY A 359 0.98 -8.48 17.66
CA GLY A 359 0.12 -9.11 18.65
C GLY A 359 -1.35 -8.67 18.57
N LEU A 360 -2.17 -9.08 19.55
CA LEU A 360 -3.49 -8.47 19.71
C LEU A 360 -3.37 -6.98 19.93
N LEU A 361 -4.36 -6.23 19.45
CA LEU A 361 -4.47 -4.79 19.66
C LEU A 361 -3.29 -3.97 19.05
N GLY A 362 -2.41 -4.67 18.35
CA GLY A 362 -1.36 -4.11 17.51
C GLY A 362 -1.79 -4.01 16.05
N ALA A 363 -0.86 -3.53 15.24
CA ALA A 363 -0.96 -3.48 13.79
C ALA A 363 0.45 -3.55 13.20
N ALA A 364 0.56 -3.84 11.90
CA ALA A 364 1.83 -3.99 11.20
C ALA A 364 2.81 -2.83 11.39
N PHE A 365 2.33 -1.61 11.62
CA PHE A 365 3.19 -0.44 11.88
C PHE A 365 3.10 0.06 13.33
N LYS A 366 2.02 -0.25 14.06
CA LYS A 366 1.80 0.21 15.44
C LYS A 366 2.66 -0.55 16.45
N THR A 367 2.89 -1.84 16.24
CA THR A 367 3.61 -2.68 17.22
C THR A 367 5.11 -2.44 17.26
N TRP A 368 5.70 -1.96 16.16
CA TRP A 368 7.14 -1.87 15.99
C TRP A 368 7.64 -0.42 15.97
N ARG A 369 6.89 0.51 16.57
CA ARG A 369 7.22 1.94 16.61
C ARG A 369 7.90 2.34 17.92
N GLN A 370 8.62 3.45 17.89
CA GLN A 370 9.09 4.11 19.12
C GLN A 370 7.90 4.75 19.85
N LYS A 371 7.97 4.83 21.18
CA LYS A 371 6.97 5.56 21.97
C LYS A 371 7.08 7.05 21.63
N ASP A 372 5.93 7.69 21.44
CA ASP A 372 5.82 9.12 21.20
C ASP A 372 6.42 9.89 22.40
N CYS A 373 7.32 10.83 22.12
CA CYS A 373 7.90 11.71 23.13
C CYS A 373 6.96 12.91 23.33
N GLU A 374 6.53 13.17 24.57
CA GLU A 374 5.93 14.45 24.93
C GLU A 374 7.08 15.45 25.09
N LEU A 375 7.49 16.09 24.00
CA LEU A 375 8.44 17.20 24.07
C LEU A 375 7.74 18.39 24.71
N THR A 376 8.42 19.09 25.60
CA THR A 376 7.98 20.42 26.05
C THR A 376 8.25 21.44 24.94
N GLU A 377 7.50 22.55 24.90
CA GLU A 377 7.70 23.64 23.92
C GLU A 377 9.16 24.16 23.88
N ASP A 378 9.88 24.01 25.00
CA ASP A 378 11.30 24.35 25.16
C ASP A 378 12.28 23.35 24.50
N GLU A 379 11.88 22.07 24.35
CA GLU A 379 12.72 21.02 23.72
C GLU A 379 12.55 20.98 22.20
N GLU A 380 11.37 21.35 21.67
CA GLU A 380 11.14 21.53 20.22
C GLU A 380 11.96 22.70 19.65
N SER A 381 12.13 23.77 20.42
CA SER A 381 12.87 24.97 20.02
C SER A 381 14.40 24.82 20.11
N ALA A 382 14.89 23.78 20.79
CA ALA A 382 16.32 23.47 20.91
C ALA A 382 16.87 22.60 19.77
N GLY A 383 16.03 22.14 18.83
CA GLY A 383 16.46 21.35 17.68
C GLY A 383 17.01 19.95 18.03
N VAL A 384 16.77 19.46 19.25
CA VAL A 384 17.23 18.14 19.72
C VAL A 384 16.26 17.06 19.23
N GLN A 385 16.10 16.93 17.92
CA GLN A 385 15.34 15.85 17.28
C GLN A 385 16.30 14.84 16.66
N GLU A 386 17.27 14.34 17.41
CA GLU A 386 18.16 13.30 16.91
C GLU A 386 17.63 11.92 17.36
N ASP A 387 17.16 11.14 16.37
CA ASP A 387 16.85 9.69 16.40
C ASP A 387 15.43 9.19 16.77
N TYR A 388 14.35 9.97 16.56
CA TYR A 388 12.99 9.38 16.60
C TYR A 388 12.70 8.49 15.38
N THR A 389 12.10 7.32 15.60
CA THR A 389 11.63 6.43 14.52
C THR A 389 10.16 6.02 14.65
N GLU A 390 9.37 6.24 13.59
CA GLU A 390 8.00 5.70 13.49
C GLU A 390 7.98 4.17 13.40
N CYS A 391 9.08 3.51 13.00
CA CYS A 391 9.16 2.06 12.86
C CYS A 391 10.61 1.59 12.82
N TRP A 392 11.10 1.04 13.93
CA TRP A 392 12.51 0.66 14.04
C TRP A 392 12.96 -0.42 13.03
N PRO A 393 12.12 -1.38 12.57
CA PRO A 393 12.55 -2.33 11.54
C PRO A 393 12.79 -1.66 10.18
N LYS A 394 12.03 -0.61 9.86
CA LYS A 394 12.22 0.18 8.62
C LYS A 394 13.44 1.09 8.70
N SER A 395 13.72 1.65 9.88
CA SER A 395 14.79 2.64 10.04
C SER A 395 16.11 1.98 10.44
N TRP A 396 16.19 1.43 11.66
CA TRP A 396 17.44 0.93 12.22
C TRP A 396 17.85 -0.41 11.59
N LEU A 397 16.95 -1.40 11.55
CA LEU A 397 17.29 -2.73 11.04
C LEU A 397 17.60 -2.72 9.54
N ALA A 398 16.87 -1.93 8.75
CA ALA A 398 17.15 -1.77 7.33
C ALA A 398 18.51 -1.09 7.08
N SER A 399 18.88 -0.11 7.91
CA SER A 399 20.18 0.56 7.84
C SER A 399 21.33 -0.39 8.20
N ASP A 400 21.17 -1.15 9.29
CA ASP A 400 22.19 -2.09 9.76
C ASP A 400 22.35 -3.28 8.81
N CYS A 401 21.25 -3.73 8.20
CA CYS A 401 21.18 -4.92 7.37
C CYS A 401 20.46 -4.66 6.03
N PRO A 402 21.06 -3.89 5.09
CA PRO A 402 20.37 -3.42 3.87
C PRO A 402 19.99 -4.55 2.90
N ASN A 403 20.67 -5.69 2.98
CA ASN A 403 20.42 -6.86 2.11
C ASN A 403 19.35 -7.83 2.66
N LEU A 404 18.60 -7.41 3.69
CA LEU A 404 17.46 -8.17 4.22
C LEU A 404 16.17 -7.67 3.58
N ARG A 405 15.28 -8.59 3.21
CA ARG A 405 13.91 -8.23 2.90
C ARG A 405 13.11 -8.24 4.20
N ILE A 406 12.69 -7.07 4.64
CA ILE A 406 11.94 -6.90 5.88
C ILE A 406 10.48 -6.74 5.52
N LEU A 407 9.64 -7.65 6.01
CA LEU A 407 8.20 -7.64 5.80
C LEU A 407 7.49 -7.45 7.13
N SER A 408 6.50 -6.58 7.17
CA SER A 408 5.55 -6.51 8.28
C SER A 408 4.19 -7.03 7.85
N VAL A 409 3.60 -7.86 8.71
CA VAL A 409 2.45 -8.67 8.36
C VAL A 409 1.27 -8.31 9.25
N GLU A 410 0.17 -7.93 8.62
CA GLU A 410 -1.10 -7.61 9.26
C GLU A 410 -2.09 -8.76 9.12
N TYR A 411 -2.73 -9.08 10.24
CA TYR A 411 -3.85 -10.00 10.29
C TYR A 411 -4.95 -9.42 11.18
N ASP A 412 -6.19 -9.84 10.93
CA ASP A 412 -7.35 -9.29 11.62
C ASP A 412 -7.25 -9.50 13.14
N THR A 413 -7.01 -8.41 13.87
CA THR A 413 -7.21 -8.31 15.33
C THR A 413 -8.23 -7.21 15.63
N HIS A 414 -8.93 -7.32 16.76
CA HIS A 414 -10.08 -6.49 17.11
C HIS A 414 -9.87 -4.95 17.07
N LEU A 415 -8.63 -4.43 17.00
CA LEU A 415 -8.31 -2.99 16.84
C LEU A 415 -8.02 -2.53 15.41
N SER A 416 -8.26 -3.37 14.40
CA SER A 416 -8.21 -2.91 13.02
C SER A 416 -9.45 -2.02 12.77
N ASP A 417 -9.39 -0.75 13.18
CA ASP A 417 -10.16 0.49 12.86
C ASP A 417 -11.65 0.47 12.45
N TRP A 418 -12.36 -0.67 12.41
CA TRP A 418 -13.65 -0.71 11.72
C TRP A 418 -14.64 -1.82 12.12
N ARG A 419 -14.30 -2.77 13.00
CA ARG A 419 -15.29 -3.80 13.36
C ARG A 419 -16.24 -3.31 14.45
N ALA A 420 -17.31 -2.62 14.05
CA ALA A 420 -18.60 -2.94 14.66
C ALA A 420 -18.75 -4.47 14.64
N LYS A 421 -19.20 -5.09 15.73
CA LYS A 421 -19.21 -6.56 15.83
C LYS A 421 -20.09 -7.14 14.72
N CYS A 422 -19.48 -7.65 13.65
CA CYS A 422 -20.19 -8.42 12.64
C CYS A 422 -20.83 -9.64 13.33
N PRO A 423 -22.14 -9.88 13.21
CA PRO A 423 -22.80 -11.01 13.86
C PRO A 423 -22.26 -12.39 13.42
N ALA A 424 -21.74 -12.47 12.19
CA ALA A 424 -21.19 -13.69 11.58
C ALA A 424 -19.67 -13.89 11.79
N GLU A 425 -19.00 -13.03 12.58
CA GLU A 425 -17.54 -12.94 12.69
C GLU A 425 -16.86 -14.15 13.36
N ASN A 426 -17.62 -15.10 13.92
CA ASN A 426 -17.08 -16.10 14.83
C ASN A 426 -16.02 -17.03 14.21
N GLN A 427 -16.04 -17.26 12.88
CA GLN A 427 -15.08 -18.13 12.20
C GLN A 427 -13.74 -17.45 11.84
N ARG A 428 -13.75 -16.15 11.52
CA ARG A 428 -12.54 -15.37 11.16
C ARG A 428 -11.55 -15.17 12.29
N LYS A 429 -12.01 -15.36 13.53
CA LYS A 429 -11.21 -15.12 14.73
C LYS A 429 -10.32 -16.31 15.11
N SER A 430 -10.45 -17.46 14.45
CA SER A 430 -9.65 -18.62 14.84
C SER A 430 -8.21 -18.50 14.38
N LEU A 431 -7.28 -19.01 15.20
CA LEU A 431 -5.86 -19.08 14.85
C LEU A 431 -5.62 -19.90 13.57
N ALA A 432 -6.40 -20.96 13.36
CA ALA A 432 -6.30 -21.81 12.17
C ALA A 432 -6.69 -21.08 10.87
N TYR A 433 -7.79 -20.32 10.88
CA TYR A 433 -8.19 -19.52 9.72
C TYR A 433 -7.14 -18.45 9.38
N ARG A 434 -6.69 -17.70 10.40
CA ARG A 434 -5.64 -16.68 10.24
C ARG A 434 -4.34 -17.27 9.70
N SER A 435 -3.95 -18.45 10.20
CA SER A 435 -2.78 -19.20 9.73
C SER A 435 -2.88 -19.50 8.23
N GLY A 436 -3.99 -20.11 7.80
CA GLY A 436 -4.22 -20.47 6.40
C GLY A 436 -4.23 -19.26 5.46
N GLU A 437 -4.91 -18.18 5.84
CA GLU A 437 -4.95 -16.96 5.03
C GLU A 437 -3.58 -16.30 4.92
N LEU A 438 -2.81 -16.29 6.01
CA LEU A 438 -1.50 -15.65 6.02
C LEU A 438 -0.45 -16.48 5.28
N LEU A 439 -0.46 -17.81 5.40
CA LEU A 439 0.41 -18.69 4.63
C LEU A 439 0.22 -18.50 3.11
N LYS A 440 -1.01 -18.40 2.63
CA LYS A 440 -1.31 -18.11 1.21
C LYS A 440 -0.66 -16.79 0.76
N LYS A 441 -0.83 -15.73 1.56
CA LYS A 441 -0.27 -14.40 1.28
C LYS A 441 1.27 -14.42 1.25
N LEU A 442 1.89 -15.06 2.23
CA LEU A 442 3.34 -15.14 2.34
C LEU A 442 3.96 -15.98 1.22
N LYS A 443 3.31 -17.09 0.84
CA LYS A 443 3.71 -17.89 -0.32
C LYS A 443 3.64 -17.07 -1.62
N ALA A 444 2.57 -16.31 -1.85
CA ALA A 444 2.46 -15.41 -3.01
C ALA A 444 3.54 -14.31 -3.03
N ALA A 445 3.99 -13.88 -1.84
CA ALA A 445 5.11 -12.97 -1.67
C ALA A 445 6.49 -13.66 -1.77
N GLY A 446 6.57 -14.95 -2.12
CA GLY A 446 7.82 -15.71 -2.24
C GLY A 446 8.56 -15.89 -0.91
N VAL A 447 7.85 -15.89 0.22
CA VAL A 447 8.43 -16.20 1.53
C VAL A 447 8.63 -17.70 1.64
N GLY A 448 9.84 -18.11 2.02
CA GLY A 448 10.26 -19.51 2.03
C GLY A 448 11.19 -19.87 0.87
N ASP A 449 11.38 -18.99 -0.12
CA ASP A 449 12.36 -19.20 -1.21
C ASP A 449 13.81 -18.94 -0.75
N ARG A 450 13.98 -18.24 0.36
CA ARG A 450 15.26 -17.88 0.97
C ARG A 450 15.18 -18.02 2.49
N PRO A 451 16.31 -17.97 3.23
CA PRO A 451 16.29 -18.08 4.69
C PRO A 451 15.30 -17.11 5.35
N VAL A 452 14.52 -17.59 6.32
CA VAL A 452 13.45 -16.84 6.98
C VAL A 452 13.72 -16.72 8.48
N ILE A 453 13.60 -15.50 9.00
CA ILE A 453 13.62 -15.18 10.42
C ILE A 453 12.26 -14.58 10.81
N TRP A 454 11.65 -15.14 11.84
CA TRP A 454 10.38 -14.66 12.36
C TRP A 454 10.61 -13.79 13.59
N VAL A 455 9.98 -12.63 13.64
CA VAL A 455 9.93 -11.76 14.81
C VAL A 455 8.46 -11.56 15.16
N ALA A 456 8.02 -12.18 16.26
CA ALA A 456 6.61 -12.27 16.57
C ALA A 456 6.33 -11.80 17.99
N HIS A 457 5.27 -11.00 18.14
CA HIS A 457 4.88 -10.44 19.42
C HIS A 457 3.53 -11.01 19.88
N SER A 458 3.42 -11.38 21.17
CA SER A 458 2.16 -11.83 21.80
C SER A 458 1.45 -12.92 20.96
N MET A 459 0.15 -12.77 20.65
CA MET A 459 -0.60 -13.73 19.82
C MET A 459 -0.02 -13.94 18.43
N GLY A 460 0.74 -12.99 17.89
CA GLY A 460 1.47 -13.20 16.64
C GLY A 460 2.45 -14.37 16.72
N GLY A 461 3.04 -14.62 17.90
CA GLY A 461 3.90 -15.78 18.11
C GLY A 461 3.16 -17.11 18.07
N LEU A 462 1.94 -17.16 18.62
CA LEU A 462 1.07 -18.33 18.49
C LEU A 462 0.67 -18.57 17.03
N LEU A 463 0.40 -17.49 16.29
CA LEU A 463 0.09 -17.56 14.87
C LEU A 463 1.28 -18.11 14.07
N VAL A 464 2.50 -17.66 14.35
CA VAL A 464 3.73 -18.21 13.72
C VAL A 464 3.89 -19.70 14.01
N LYS A 465 3.68 -20.14 15.26
CA LYS A 465 3.71 -21.57 15.60
C LYS A 465 2.68 -22.36 14.78
N LYS A 466 1.46 -21.83 14.66
CA LYS A 466 0.38 -22.48 13.91
C LYS A 466 0.68 -22.54 12.42
N MET A 467 1.23 -21.46 11.85
CA MET A 467 1.66 -21.41 10.45
C MET A 467 2.74 -22.44 10.15
N LEU A 468 3.77 -22.54 10.99
CA LEU A 468 4.85 -23.52 10.78
C LEU A 468 4.33 -24.96 10.93
N LEU A 469 3.41 -25.21 11.87
CA LEU A 469 2.77 -26.52 12.03
C LEU A 469 1.83 -26.87 10.86
N ASP A 470 1.16 -25.89 10.27
CA ASP A 470 0.32 -26.14 9.09
C ASP A 470 1.18 -26.34 7.84
N ALA A 471 2.27 -25.59 7.73
CA ALA A 471 3.23 -25.70 6.63
C ALA A 471 3.95 -27.06 6.58
N THR A 472 4.10 -27.78 7.71
CA THR A 472 4.63 -29.16 7.68
C THR A 472 3.66 -30.18 7.09
N LYS A 473 2.36 -29.86 7.05
CA LYS A 473 1.31 -30.72 6.50
C LYS A 473 1.06 -30.50 5.02
N ASP A 474 1.54 -29.39 4.49
CA ASP A 474 1.40 -29.00 3.09
C ASP A 474 2.75 -29.12 2.37
N PRO A 475 2.91 -30.07 1.43
CA PRO A 475 4.15 -30.23 0.67
C PRO A 475 4.59 -28.96 -0.06
N GLU A 476 3.65 -28.11 -0.50
CA GLU A 476 3.97 -26.86 -1.20
C GLU A 476 4.58 -25.80 -0.29
N LEU A 477 4.41 -25.92 1.02
CA LEU A 477 4.96 -25.03 2.04
C LEU A 477 6.20 -25.63 2.73
N SER A 478 6.65 -26.82 2.30
CA SER A 478 7.90 -27.42 2.79
C SER A 478 9.12 -26.48 2.70
N PRO A 479 9.30 -25.68 1.63
CA PRO A 479 10.39 -24.70 1.57
C PRO A 479 10.36 -23.68 2.72
N LEU A 480 9.18 -23.23 3.14
CA LEU A 480 9.02 -22.28 4.24
C LEU A 480 9.55 -22.84 5.56
N VAL A 481 9.22 -24.10 5.86
CA VAL A 481 9.69 -24.78 7.07
C VAL A 481 11.21 -24.98 7.00
N LYS A 482 11.72 -25.54 5.89
CA LYS A 482 13.14 -25.83 5.70
C LYS A 482 14.02 -24.57 5.74
N ASN A 483 13.52 -23.48 5.19
CA ASN A 483 14.24 -22.21 5.14
C ASN A 483 14.01 -21.33 6.36
N THR A 484 13.10 -21.67 7.27
CA THR A 484 13.03 -21.02 8.58
C THR A 484 14.32 -21.32 9.37
N LYS A 485 15.07 -20.29 9.73
CA LYS A 485 16.35 -20.41 10.45
C LYS A 485 16.27 -19.94 11.89
N GLY A 486 15.37 -19.01 12.18
CA GLY A 486 15.21 -18.50 13.53
C GLY A 486 13.84 -17.90 13.81
N VAL A 487 13.47 -17.91 15.09
CA VAL A 487 12.23 -17.33 15.60
C VAL A 487 12.53 -16.56 16.88
N LEU A 488 12.18 -15.28 16.89
CA LEU A 488 12.24 -14.40 18.04
C LEU A 488 10.82 -14.16 18.55
N PHE A 489 10.54 -14.63 19.75
CA PHE A 489 9.27 -14.45 20.43
C PHE A 489 9.39 -13.31 21.44
N TYR A 490 8.57 -12.28 21.29
CA TYR A 490 8.42 -11.19 22.25
C TYR A 490 7.11 -11.34 23.00
N SER A 491 7.18 -11.58 24.31
CA SER A 491 6.01 -11.64 25.19
C SER A 491 4.93 -12.60 24.66
N VAL A 492 5.32 -13.78 24.18
CA VAL A 492 4.38 -14.75 23.57
C VAL A 492 3.85 -15.70 24.65
N PRO A 493 2.53 -15.82 24.84
CA PRO A 493 1.96 -16.67 25.88
C PRO A 493 1.91 -18.14 25.43
N HIS A 494 3.06 -18.82 25.43
CA HIS A 494 3.21 -20.17 24.90
C HIS A 494 2.27 -21.21 25.54
N TYR A 495 1.91 -21.02 26.81
CA TYR A 495 0.96 -21.85 27.56
C TYR A 495 -0.35 -21.10 27.91
N GLY A 496 -0.60 -19.97 27.25
CA GLY A 496 -1.68 -19.03 27.59
C GLY A 496 -1.28 -18.05 28.70
N THR A 497 -2.18 -17.10 28.99
CA THR A 497 -2.01 -16.11 30.07
C THR A 497 -3.00 -16.35 31.19
N PHE A 498 -2.73 -15.79 32.38
CA PHE A 498 -3.57 -15.88 33.59
C PHE A 498 -4.87 -15.08 33.46
N MET A 499 -5.65 -15.34 32.41
CA MET A 499 -6.87 -14.61 32.10
C MET A 499 -7.96 -14.73 33.17
N ALA A 500 -7.97 -15.83 33.93
CA ALA A 500 -8.97 -16.10 34.96
C ALA A 500 -8.77 -15.28 36.23
N GLU A 501 -7.57 -14.74 36.46
CA GLU A 501 -7.23 -13.95 37.65
C GLU A 501 -7.55 -12.46 37.46
N TYR A 502 -7.73 -12.01 36.22
CA TYR A 502 -8.13 -10.64 35.93
C TYR A 502 -9.63 -10.44 36.14
N SER A 503 -9.99 -9.26 36.65
CA SER A 503 -11.39 -8.86 36.81
C SER A 503 -12.12 -8.89 35.45
N VAL A 504 -13.43 -9.12 35.49
CA VAL A 504 -14.27 -9.18 34.28
C VAL A 504 -14.10 -7.92 33.42
N ASN A 505 -13.98 -6.74 34.04
CA ASN A 505 -13.78 -5.47 33.35
C ASN A 505 -12.41 -5.40 32.64
N VAL A 506 -11.34 -5.88 33.30
CA VAL A 506 -10.00 -5.96 32.70
C VAL A 506 -9.98 -6.96 31.54
N ARG A 507 -10.66 -8.10 31.67
CA ARG A 507 -10.79 -9.09 30.59
C ARG A 507 -11.49 -8.51 29.36
N TYR A 508 -12.58 -7.76 29.55
CA TYR A 508 -13.27 -7.10 28.44
C TYR A 508 -12.45 -5.96 27.82
N LEU A 509 -11.66 -5.23 28.61
CA LEU A 509 -10.80 -4.16 28.13
C LEU A 509 -9.64 -4.69 27.29
N LEU A 510 -8.96 -5.74 27.76
CA LEU A 510 -7.78 -6.29 27.11
C LEU A 510 -8.11 -7.29 26.00
N PHE A 511 -9.24 -7.97 26.09
CA PHE A 511 -9.57 -9.11 25.23
C PHE A 511 -11.09 -9.17 24.93
N PRO A 512 -11.64 -8.27 24.11
CA PRO A 512 -13.09 -8.19 23.88
C PRO A 512 -13.71 -9.33 23.03
N SER A 513 -13.07 -10.49 22.83
CA SER A 513 -13.47 -11.47 21.78
C SER A 513 -13.17 -12.98 22.01
N ILE A 514 -13.44 -13.82 20.99
CA ILE A 514 -13.09 -15.27 20.90
C ILE A 514 -11.58 -15.52 21.14
N GLU A 515 -10.74 -14.52 20.92
CA GLU A 515 -9.32 -14.55 21.27
C GLU A 515 -9.12 -14.91 22.76
N VAL A 516 -10.09 -14.57 23.63
CA VAL A 516 -10.12 -15.00 25.04
C VAL A 516 -10.18 -16.51 25.21
N LYS A 517 -10.92 -17.24 24.35
CA LYS A 517 -11.04 -18.70 24.46
C LYS A 517 -9.78 -19.41 23.98
N GLU A 518 -9.12 -18.86 22.95
CA GLU A 518 -7.87 -19.43 22.41
C GLU A 518 -6.64 -19.10 23.27
N LEU A 519 -6.70 -18.07 24.11
CA LEU A 519 -5.59 -17.63 24.98
C LEU A 519 -5.72 -18.07 26.45
N CYS A 520 -6.78 -18.80 26.79
CA CYS A 520 -6.95 -19.38 28.12
C CYS A 520 -5.74 -20.27 28.47
N ARG A 521 -5.18 -20.04 29.67
CA ARG A 521 -4.12 -20.86 30.26
C ARG A 521 -4.49 -22.34 30.23
N ASP A 522 -3.49 -23.19 29.98
CA ASP A 522 -3.59 -24.65 30.02
C ASP A 522 -4.63 -25.24 29.05
N SER A 523 -4.99 -24.49 28.01
CA SER A 523 -5.75 -25.03 26.89
C SER A 523 -4.98 -26.19 26.26
N PRO A 524 -5.57 -27.40 26.14
CA PRO A 524 -4.91 -28.53 25.48
C PRO A 524 -4.39 -28.16 24.10
N ALA A 525 -5.15 -27.36 23.35
CA ALA A 525 -4.76 -26.91 22.02
C ALA A 525 -3.48 -26.03 22.01
N LEU A 526 -3.28 -25.17 23.02
CA LEU A 526 -2.05 -24.35 23.12
C LEU A 526 -0.85 -25.19 23.52
N ARG A 527 -1.04 -26.13 24.45
CA ARG A 527 0.01 -27.06 24.86
C ARG A 527 0.44 -27.93 23.68
N ASP A 528 -0.51 -28.53 22.97
CA ASP A 528 -0.25 -29.35 21.79
C ASP A 528 0.45 -28.52 20.69
N LEU A 529 0.01 -27.27 20.46
CA LEU A 529 0.66 -26.37 19.51
C LEU A 529 2.11 -26.07 19.90
N ASN A 530 2.38 -25.84 21.19
CA ASN A 530 3.70 -25.56 21.69
C ASN A 530 4.62 -26.79 21.59
N GLU A 531 4.16 -27.97 22.00
CA GLU A 531 4.91 -29.22 21.94
C GLU A 531 5.25 -29.59 20.49
N ASN A 532 4.29 -29.49 19.58
CA ASN A 532 4.52 -29.72 18.16
C ASN A 532 5.54 -28.72 17.58
N PHE A 533 5.44 -27.43 17.94
CA PHE A 533 6.42 -26.44 17.51
C PHE A 533 7.83 -26.77 18.04
N ILE A 534 7.97 -27.19 19.29
CA ILE A 534 9.25 -27.59 19.87
C ILE A 534 9.84 -28.78 19.11
N SER A 535 9.02 -29.78 18.72
CA SER A 535 9.47 -30.89 17.88
C SER A 535 10.01 -30.38 16.55
N ILE A 536 9.22 -29.57 15.83
CA ILE A 536 9.63 -29.01 14.53
C ILE A 536 10.92 -28.18 14.67
N ALA A 537 11.02 -27.36 15.71
CA ALA A 537 12.19 -26.52 15.94
C ALA A 537 13.45 -27.34 16.22
N LYS A 538 13.34 -28.51 16.87
CA LYS A 538 14.46 -29.44 17.05
C LYS A 538 14.80 -30.16 15.75
N ASP A 539 13.79 -30.68 15.06
CA ASP A 539 13.96 -31.46 13.82
C ASP A 539 14.56 -30.61 12.68
N GLN A 540 14.23 -29.32 12.64
CA GLN A 540 14.72 -28.37 11.64
C GLN A 540 15.85 -27.46 12.16
N GLU A 541 16.30 -27.67 13.40
CA GLU A 541 17.37 -26.91 14.06
C GLU A 541 17.15 -25.38 14.10
N PHE A 542 15.90 -24.94 14.30
CA PHE A 542 15.56 -23.52 14.41
C PHE A 542 16.27 -22.86 15.61
N LYS A 543 16.85 -21.69 15.42
CA LYS A 543 17.34 -20.85 16.52
C LYS A 543 16.18 -20.07 17.13
N VAL A 544 15.73 -20.47 18.31
CA VAL A 544 14.59 -19.85 19.01
C VAL A 544 15.08 -18.99 20.17
N LEU A 545 14.66 -17.72 20.20
CA LEU A 545 14.85 -16.82 21.33
C LEU A 545 13.48 -16.38 21.85
N SER A 546 13.29 -16.41 23.16
CA SER A 546 12.07 -15.92 23.81
C SER A 546 12.41 -14.81 24.79
N PHE A 547 11.71 -13.70 24.66
CA PHE A 547 11.80 -12.52 25.52
C PHE A 547 10.53 -12.44 26.37
N ALA A 548 10.71 -12.34 27.69
CA ALA A 548 9.62 -12.20 28.63
C ALA A 548 9.53 -10.77 29.17
N GLU A 549 8.31 -10.32 29.45
CA GLU A 549 8.09 -9.04 30.12
C GLU A 549 8.56 -9.09 31.57
N THR A 550 9.28 -8.06 32.00
CA THR A 550 9.73 -7.91 33.39
C THR A 550 9.10 -6.71 34.10
N GLN A 551 8.49 -5.79 33.35
CA GLN A 551 7.86 -4.59 33.88
C GLN A 551 6.36 -4.58 33.55
N PRO A 552 5.49 -4.22 34.50
CA PRO A 552 4.05 -4.08 34.25
C PRO A 552 3.75 -2.93 33.27
N THR A 553 2.82 -3.17 32.35
CA THR A 553 2.29 -2.14 31.45
C THR A 553 1.11 -1.42 32.10
N SER A 554 1.07 -0.09 32.01
CA SER A 554 -0.06 0.72 32.48
C SER A 554 -1.20 0.71 31.45
N ILE A 555 -2.37 0.22 31.85
CA ILE A 555 -3.61 0.27 31.08
C ILE A 555 -4.51 1.35 31.70
N GLY A 556 -4.36 2.60 31.24
CA GLY A 556 -4.99 3.76 31.88
C GLY A 556 -4.31 4.14 33.22
N PRO A 557 -4.89 5.10 33.97
CA PRO A 557 -4.19 5.71 35.11
C PRO A 557 -4.06 4.80 36.35
N MET A 558 -4.91 3.77 36.48
CA MET A 558 -4.99 2.97 37.72
C MET A 558 -4.59 1.50 37.59
N ILE A 559 -4.39 0.98 36.38
CA ILE A 559 -4.19 -0.46 36.17
C ILE A 559 -2.78 -0.68 35.63
N LYS A 560 -1.97 -1.45 36.37
CA LYS A 560 -0.63 -1.90 35.92
C LYS A 560 -0.64 -3.41 35.88
N ILE A 561 -0.43 -4.00 34.71
CA ILE A 561 -0.55 -5.44 34.48
C ILE A 561 0.65 -5.96 33.68
N LEU A 562 1.14 -7.13 34.07
CA LEU A 562 2.07 -7.91 33.26
C LEU A 562 1.25 -8.77 32.29
N VAL A 563 1.26 -8.45 31.00
CA VAL A 563 0.36 -9.09 30.03
C VAL A 563 0.82 -10.50 29.74
N VAL A 564 2.14 -10.73 29.65
CA VAL A 564 2.72 -12.08 29.55
C VAL A 564 3.82 -12.27 30.60
N PRO A 565 3.51 -12.91 31.74
CA PRO A 565 4.50 -13.18 32.77
C PRO A 565 5.56 -14.18 32.30
N GLY A 566 6.73 -14.17 32.96
CA GLY A 566 7.84 -15.08 32.64
C GLY A 566 7.46 -16.57 32.60
N GLN A 567 6.50 -16.99 33.43
CA GLN A 567 5.98 -18.38 33.44
C GLN A 567 5.21 -18.73 32.15
N SER A 568 4.51 -17.76 31.54
CA SER A 568 3.79 -17.94 30.28
C SER A 568 4.71 -17.84 29.06
N ALA A 569 5.81 -17.11 29.17
CA ALA A 569 6.81 -16.92 28.11
C ALA A 569 7.94 -17.96 28.13
N GLY A 570 8.13 -18.68 29.24
CA GLY A 570 9.20 -19.64 29.44
C GLY A 570 8.88 -21.00 28.82
N SER A 571 9.40 -21.26 27.62
CA SER A 571 9.31 -22.60 26.99
C SER A 571 10.61 -23.06 26.33
N PHE A 572 11.62 -22.19 26.24
CA PHE A 572 12.86 -22.44 25.50
C PHE A 572 14.08 -22.23 26.38
N SER A 573 15.18 -22.91 26.04
CA SER A 573 16.43 -22.98 26.82
C SER A 573 17.14 -21.64 27.05
N LYS A 574 16.74 -20.57 26.35
CA LYS A 574 17.23 -19.20 26.57
C LYS A 574 16.06 -18.22 26.61
N VAL A 575 15.60 -17.91 27.83
CA VAL A 575 14.67 -16.81 28.10
C VAL A 575 15.49 -15.58 28.45
N ILE A 576 15.40 -14.53 27.65
CA ILE A 576 16.10 -13.26 27.91
C ILE A 576 15.10 -12.33 28.62
N PRO A 577 15.42 -11.78 29.80
CA PRO A 577 14.60 -10.77 30.44
C PRO A 577 14.53 -9.52 29.54
N SER A 578 13.33 -9.11 29.11
CA SER A 578 13.18 -7.82 28.42
C SER A 578 13.18 -6.70 29.46
N LEU A 579 14.22 -5.85 29.45
CA LEU A 579 14.44 -4.78 30.43
C LEU A 579 13.60 -3.51 30.20
N ARG A 580 12.75 -3.46 29.16
CA ARG A 580 11.96 -2.27 28.83
C ARG A 580 10.49 -2.58 28.71
N ASN A 581 9.71 -1.60 29.17
CA ASN A 581 8.28 -1.44 28.98
C ASN A 581 7.92 -1.79 27.53
N THR A 582 7.37 -2.98 27.28
CA THR A 582 6.58 -3.25 26.08
C THR A 582 5.31 -2.43 26.24
N ASN A 583 5.40 -1.11 26.09
CA ASN A 583 4.25 -0.23 26.13
C ASN A 583 3.36 -0.64 24.96
N LEU A 584 2.46 -1.58 25.25
CA LEU A 584 1.26 -1.83 24.51
C LEU A 584 0.54 -0.49 24.51
N ILE A 585 0.62 0.22 23.40
CA ILE A 585 -0.24 1.36 23.16
C ILE A 585 -1.63 0.74 22.94
N PHE A 586 -2.35 0.53 24.04
CA PHE A 586 -3.78 0.27 24.01
C PHE A 586 -4.47 1.49 23.40
#